data_AF-A0A0F2RK15-F1
#
_entry.id   AF-A0A0F2RK15-F1
#
_cell.length_a   1.000
_cell.length_b   1.000
_cell.length_c   1.000
_cell.angle_alpha   90.00
_cell.angle_beta   90.00
_cell.angle_gamma   90.00
#
_symmetry.space_group_name_H-M   'P 1'
#
loop_
_entity.id
_entity.type
_entity.pdbx_description
1 polymer ?
#
loop_
_entity_poly.entity_id
_entity_poly.type
_entity_poly.pdbx_seq_one_letter_code
_entity_poly.pdbx_strand_id
1 'polypeptide(L)'
;GGSLRQAQLQLAPFKDAELRDVALRLRELYPAVDRNAMEGRLPTASIDAMIAEITAGFRGDVGVVPRQFLRTLVNAMDMIDEGVDLPATVPPVDEAALNEDERRLIEQRYPYDPEPEDEAGYSVEF
;
A
#
# COMPACT_ATOMS: atom_id res chain seq x y z
N GLY A 1 20.19 -37.88 0.11
CA GLY A 1 20.41 -37.20 1.40
C GLY A 1 20.41 -35.71 1.16
N GLY A 2 19.33 -35.02 1.50
CA GLY A 2 19.28 -33.56 1.41
C GLY A 2 20.06 -32.94 2.56
N SER A 3 20.93 -31.98 2.27
CA SER A 3 21.77 -31.30 3.25
C SER A 3 20.91 -30.47 4.22
N LEU A 4 21.04 -30.77 5.53
CA LEU A 4 20.49 -30.00 6.67
C LEU A 4 21.06 -28.57 6.81
N ARG A 5 21.82 -28.07 5.82
CA ARG A 5 22.59 -26.82 5.90
C ARG A 5 22.15 -25.72 4.94
N GLN A 6 21.05 -25.88 4.20
CA GLN A 6 20.41 -24.71 3.60
C GLN A 6 19.63 -24.00 4.69
N ALA A 7 20.30 -23.10 5.40
CA ALA A 7 19.61 -22.08 6.19
C ALA A 7 18.71 -21.32 5.21
N GLN A 8 17.42 -21.61 5.25
CA GLN A 8 16.43 -20.77 4.59
C GLN A 8 16.51 -19.43 5.30
N LEU A 9 17.11 -18.43 4.65
CA LEU A 9 17.04 -17.04 5.09
C LEU A 9 15.57 -16.64 4.97
N GLN A 10 14.80 -16.81 6.04
CA GLN A 10 13.52 -16.14 6.16
C GLN A 10 13.83 -14.65 6.28
N LEU A 11 13.54 -13.89 5.23
CA LEU A 11 13.58 -12.44 5.31
C LEU A 11 12.60 -12.02 6.40
N ALA A 12 13.10 -11.29 7.38
CA ALA A 12 12.24 -10.73 8.39
C ALA A 12 11.23 -9.81 7.69
N PRO A 13 9.95 -9.90 8.05
CA PRO A 13 8.95 -9.01 7.51
C PRO A 13 9.24 -7.56 7.90
N PHE A 14 9.02 -6.63 6.95
CA PHE A 14 9.22 -5.20 7.19
C PHE A 14 8.30 -4.71 8.31
N LYS A 15 8.87 -4.00 9.27
CA LYS A 15 8.10 -3.42 10.40
C LYS A 15 7.72 -1.97 10.12
N ASP A 16 6.66 -1.48 10.76
CA ASP A 16 6.19 -0.10 10.63
C ASP A 16 7.29 0.95 10.85
N ALA A 17 8.21 0.69 11.79
CA ALA A 17 9.37 1.56 12.04
C ALA A 17 10.32 1.62 10.84
N GLU A 18 10.56 0.50 10.17
CA GLU A 18 11.41 0.42 8.98
C GLU A 18 10.75 1.11 7.79
N LEU A 19 9.42 0.97 7.65
CA LEU A 19 8.65 1.72 6.63
C LEU A 19 8.72 3.23 6.86
N ARG A 20 8.62 3.67 8.12
CA ARG A 20 8.77 5.08 8.49
C ARG A 20 10.16 5.61 8.16
N ASP A 21 11.21 4.88 8.51
CA ASP A 21 12.60 5.30 8.23
C ASP A 21 12.85 5.41 6.72
N VAL A 22 12.37 4.43 5.94
CA VAL A 22 12.44 4.49 4.47
C VAL A 22 11.64 5.68 3.94
N ALA A 23 10.46 5.96 4.49
CA ALA A 23 9.62 7.07 4.05
C ALA A 23 10.29 8.43 4.27
N LEU A 24 10.84 8.64 5.47
CA LEU A 24 11.58 9.86 5.81
C LEU A 24 12.78 10.02 4.88
N ARG A 25 13.53 8.93 4.67
CA ARG A 25 14.66 8.94 3.75
C ARG A 25 14.25 9.23 2.31
N LEU A 26 13.13 8.68 1.85
CA LEU A 26 12.62 8.91 0.51
C LEU A 26 12.21 10.37 0.32
N ARG A 27 11.50 10.95 1.29
CA ARG A 27 11.14 12.39 1.30
C ARG A 27 12.38 13.30 1.31
N GLU A 28 13.44 12.91 2.01
CA GLU A 28 14.73 13.61 1.96
C GLU A 28 15.34 13.57 0.55
N LEU A 29 15.37 12.40 -0.08
CA LEU A 29 15.98 12.20 -1.39
C LEU A 29 15.11 12.70 -2.56
N TYR A 30 13.82 12.89 -2.34
CA TYR A 30 12.87 13.31 -3.37
C TYR A 30 13.28 14.69 -3.94
N PRO A 31 13.35 14.84 -5.27
CA PRO A 31 13.81 16.07 -5.93
C PRO A 31 12.68 17.13 -6.00
N ALA A 32 12.08 17.48 -4.86
CA ALA A 32 10.98 18.45 -4.80
C ALA A 32 11.39 19.84 -5.29
N VAL A 33 10.49 20.51 -6.02
CA VAL A 33 10.57 21.92 -6.38
C VAL A 33 10.55 22.80 -5.13
N ASP A 34 9.66 22.50 -4.18
CA ASP A 34 9.59 23.16 -2.87
C ASP A 34 9.61 22.15 -1.71
N ARG A 35 10.79 22.00 -1.10
CA ARG A 35 11.01 21.08 0.03
C ARG A 35 10.23 21.49 1.29
N ASN A 36 10.05 22.78 1.54
CA ASN A 36 9.33 23.24 2.73
C ASN A 36 7.83 22.95 2.57
N ALA A 37 7.29 23.17 1.38
CA ALA A 37 5.92 22.77 1.06
C ALA A 37 5.72 21.25 1.18
N MET A 38 6.69 20.45 0.72
CA MET A 38 6.68 18.99 0.88
C MET A 38 6.59 18.57 2.34
N GLU A 39 7.45 19.10 3.21
CA GLU A 39 7.43 18.76 4.64
C GLU A 39 6.16 19.22 5.35
N GLY A 40 5.62 20.39 4.98
CA GLY A 40 4.39 20.94 5.55
C GLY A 40 3.13 20.18 5.15
N ARG A 41 3.07 19.68 3.90
CA ARG A 41 1.90 18.96 3.35
C ARG A 41 1.97 17.46 3.57
N LEU A 42 3.18 16.92 3.76
CA LEU A 42 3.42 15.53 4.11
C LEU A 42 4.20 15.41 5.44
N PRO A 43 3.61 15.83 6.57
CA PRO A 43 4.23 15.70 7.87
C PRO A 43 4.36 14.22 8.27
N THR A 44 5.25 13.93 9.22
CA THR A 44 5.49 12.55 9.70
C THR A 44 4.22 11.86 10.18
N ALA A 45 3.28 12.60 10.79
CA ALA A 45 1.99 12.04 11.21
C ALA A 45 1.15 11.50 10.03
N SER A 46 1.21 12.14 8.86
CA SER A 46 0.53 11.66 7.66
C SER A 46 1.17 10.40 7.10
N ILE A 47 2.51 10.30 7.18
CA ILE A 47 3.26 9.08 6.83
C ILE A 47 2.83 7.93 7.73
N ASP A 48 2.73 8.17 9.04
CA ASP A 48 2.32 7.16 10.03
C ASP A 48 0.90 6.65 9.77
N ALA A 49 -0.03 7.56 9.45
CA ALA A 49 -1.39 7.20 9.08
C ALA A 49 -1.43 6.35 7.79
N MET A 50 -0.60 6.69 6.80
CA MET A 50 -0.48 5.93 5.56
C MET A 50 0.05 4.51 5.79
N ILE A 51 1.06 4.36 6.66
CA ILE A 51 1.57 3.04 7.05
C ILE A 51 0.47 2.21 7.72
N ALA A 52 -0.26 2.80 8.67
CA ALA A 52 -1.32 2.10 9.39
C ALA A 52 -2.44 1.62 8.45
N GLU A 53 -2.92 2.49 7.56
CA GLU A 53 -4.01 2.17 6.64
C GLU A 53 -3.62 1.06 5.66
N ILE A 54 -2.43 1.17 5.05
CA ILE A 54 -1.95 0.18 4.07
C ILE A 54 -1.67 -1.14 4.77
N THR A 55 -1.06 -1.12 5.96
CA THR A 55 -0.77 -2.35 6.73
C THR A 55 -2.04 -3.06 7.17
N ALA A 56 -3.07 -2.31 7.62
CA ALA A 56 -4.38 -2.86 7.92
C ALA A 56 -5.02 -3.54 6.69
N GLY A 57 -4.84 -2.94 5.51
CA GLY A 57 -5.33 -3.48 4.25
C GLY A 57 -4.79 -4.86 3.87
N PHE A 58 -3.60 -5.23 4.34
CA PHE A 58 -2.98 -6.52 4.04
C PHE A 58 -2.97 -7.50 5.22
N ARG A 59 -3.77 -7.25 6.28
CA ARG A 59 -3.74 -8.06 7.54
C ARG A 59 -2.33 -8.20 8.14
N GLY A 60 -1.45 -7.23 7.90
CA GLY A 60 -0.05 -7.34 8.28
C GLY A 60 0.79 -8.29 7.41
N ASP A 61 0.34 -8.65 6.21
CA ASP A 61 1.14 -9.38 5.20
C ASP A 61 2.18 -8.44 4.54
N VAL A 62 3.17 -8.20 5.35
CA VAL A 62 4.53 -7.68 5.18
C VAL A 62 5.28 -8.07 3.91
N GLY A 63 4.87 -9.07 3.13
CA GLY A 63 5.43 -9.31 1.80
C GLY A 63 5.03 -8.27 0.75
N VAL A 64 3.86 -7.63 0.93
CA VAL A 64 3.21 -6.75 -0.06
C VAL A 64 3.19 -5.28 0.37
N VAL A 65 2.99 -5.07 1.69
CA VAL A 65 2.87 -3.74 2.31
C VAL A 65 3.98 -2.78 1.90
N PRO A 66 5.29 -3.15 1.88
CA PRO A 66 6.35 -2.19 1.58
C PRO A 66 6.22 -1.59 0.19
N ARG A 67 5.89 -2.41 -0.82
CA ARG A 67 5.77 -1.95 -2.20
C ARG A 67 4.57 -1.01 -2.38
N GLN A 68 3.44 -1.39 -1.79
CA GLN A 68 2.22 -0.58 -1.86
C GLN A 68 2.39 0.75 -1.14
N PHE A 69 3.00 0.72 0.04
CA PHE A 69 3.33 1.92 0.79
C PHE A 69 4.24 2.87 0.01
N LEU A 70 5.35 2.38 -0.55
CA LEU A 70 6.29 3.22 -1.30
C LEU A 70 5.64 3.85 -2.52
N ARG A 71 4.80 3.11 -3.25
CA ARG A 71 4.05 3.63 -4.38
C ARG A 71 3.11 4.76 -3.97
N THR A 72 2.29 4.53 -2.94
CA THR A 72 1.36 5.55 -2.44
C THR A 72 2.09 6.79 -1.95
N LEU A 73 3.24 6.60 -1.28
CA LEU A 73 4.07 7.71 -0.81
C LEU A 73 4.65 8.53 -1.96
N VAL A 74 5.17 7.89 -3.02
CA VAL A 74 5.70 8.59 -4.20
C VAL A 74 4.61 9.37 -4.91
N ASN A 75 3.44 8.75 -5.15
CA ASN A 75 2.31 9.43 -5.77
C ASN A 75 1.87 10.67 -4.95
N ALA A 76 1.88 10.58 -3.61
CA ALA A 76 1.56 11.71 -2.76
C ALA A 76 2.59 12.85 -2.89
N MET A 77 3.88 12.52 -2.98
CA MET A 77 4.93 13.52 -3.22
C MET A 77 4.80 14.15 -4.61
N ASP A 78 4.52 13.36 -5.65
CA ASP A 78 4.29 13.87 -7.01
C ASP A 78 3.09 14.83 -7.04
N MET A 79 1.97 14.49 -6.41
CA MET A 79 0.81 15.38 -6.29
C MET A 79 1.16 16.69 -5.57
N ILE A 80 1.94 16.61 -4.49
CA ILE A 80 2.36 17.82 -3.76
C ILE A 80 3.23 18.71 -4.65
N ASP A 81 4.18 18.12 -5.38
CA ASP A 81 5.10 18.82 -6.26
C ASP A 81 4.38 19.48 -7.45
N GLU A 82 3.33 18.82 -7.95
CA GLU A 82 2.42 19.35 -8.97
C GLU A 82 1.44 20.41 -8.42
N GLY A 83 1.46 20.69 -7.11
CA GLY A 83 0.56 21.65 -6.46
C GLY A 83 -0.87 21.13 -6.26
N VAL A 84 -1.10 19.83 -6.43
CA VAL A 84 -2.38 19.15 -6.22
C VAL A 84 -2.58 18.84 -4.74
N ASP A 85 -3.79 19.03 -4.22
CA ASP A 85 -4.13 18.67 -2.83
C ASP A 85 -4.22 17.17 -2.63
N LEU A 86 -3.60 16.70 -1.53
CA LEU A 86 -3.73 15.31 -1.13
C LEU A 86 -5.20 15.00 -0.77
N PRO A 87 -5.68 13.79 -1.09
CA PRO A 87 -6.98 13.36 -0.64
C PRO A 87 -7.03 13.31 0.89
N ALA A 88 -8.21 13.55 1.47
CA ALA A 88 -8.42 13.54 2.92
C ALA A 88 -8.18 12.16 3.54
N THR A 89 -8.30 11.10 2.74
CA THR A 89 -8.05 9.72 3.12
C THR A 89 -7.00 9.11 2.21
N VAL A 90 -6.24 8.15 2.71
CA VAL A 90 -5.35 7.35 1.88
C VAL A 90 -6.20 6.60 0.86
N PRO A 91 -5.90 6.70 -0.44
CA PRO A 91 -6.66 5.99 -1.45
C PRO A 91 -6.55 4.48 -1.23
N PRO A 92 -7.61 3.71 -1.53
CA PRO A 92 -7.53 2.25 -1.48
C PRO A 92 -6.42 1.75 -2.40
N VAL A 93 -5.91 0.57 -2.09
CA VAL A 93 -4.89 -0.06 -2.93
C VAL A 93 -5.42 -0.21 -4.34
N ASP A 94 -4.73 0.42 -5.30
CA ASP A 94 -5.10 0.30 -6.70
C ASP A 94 -4.84 -1.15 -7.17
N GLU A 95 -5.95 -1.82 -7.49
CA GLU A 95 -6.02 -3.23 -7.86
C GLU A 95 -5.33 -3.54 -9.18
N ALA A 96 -5.29 -2.58 -10.10
CA ALA A 96 -4.64 -2.76 -11.41
C ALA A 96 -3.12 -2.89 -11.28
N ALA A 97 -2.53 -2.39 -10.18
CA ALA A 97 -1.11 -2.47 -9.91
C ALA A 97 -0.73 -3.65 -9.00
N LEU A 98 -1.68 -4.50 -8.63
CA LEU A 98 -1.42 -5.71 -7.88
C LEU A 98 -0.85 -6.79 -8.80
N ASN A 99 0.18 -7.47 -8.33
CA ASN A 99 0.59 -8.74 -8.92
C ASN A 99 -0.39 -9.85 -8.50
N GLU A 100 -0.26 -11.03 -9.11
CA GLU A 100 -1.19 -12.14 -8.89
C GLU A 100 -1.28 -12.62 -7.43
N ASP A 101 -0.16 -12.65 -6.71
CA ASP A 101 -0.16 -13.08 -5.31
C ASP A 101 -0.82 -12.04 -4.41
N GLU A 102 -0.60 -10.76 -4.68
CA GLU A 102 -1.21 -9.66 -3.93
C GLU A 102 -2.72 -9.54 -4.20
N ARG A 103 -3.16 -9.80 -5.44
CA ARG A 103 -4.59 -9.89 -5.77
C ARG A 103 -5.25 -11.01 -4.97
N ARG A 104 -4.65 -12.20 -4.91
CA ARG A 104 -5.20 -13.33 -4.14
C ARG A 104 -5.31 -13.01 -2.65
N LEU A 105 -4.35 -12.28 -2.08
CA LEU A 105 -4.42 -11.82 -0.69
C LEU A 105 -5.55 -10.82 -0.45
N ILE A 106 -5.84 -9.96 -1.43
CA ILE A 106 -6.93 -8.98 -1.38
C ILE A 106 -8.30 -9.61 -1.69
N GLU A 107 -8.41 -10.54 -2.63
CA GLU A 107 -9.64 -11.27 -2.96
C GLU A 107 -10.11 -12.15 -1.78
N GLN A 108 -9.18 -12.74 -1.01
CA GLN A 108 -9.50 -13.40 0.26
C GLN A 108 -9.95 -12.42 1.38
N ARG A 109 -9.88 -11.11 1.13
CA ARG A 109 -10.35 -10.01 2.00
C ARG A 109 -11.68 -9.42 1.53
N TYR A 110 -11.97 -9.41 0.22
CA TYR A 110 -13.26 -8.99 -0.34
C TYR A 110 -13.96 -10.19 -0.99
N PRO A 111 -14.75 -11.00 -0.24
CA PRO A 111 -15.86 -11.67 -0.90
C PRO A 111 -16.67 -10.54 -1.54
N TYR A 112 -16.84 -10.62 -2.87
CA TYR A 112 -17.67 -9.73 -3.68
C TYR A 112 -18.75 -9.04 -2.83
N ASP A 113 -18.68 -7.71 -2.70
CA ASP A 113 -19.80 -6.97 -2.11
C ASP A 113 -20.90 -7.03 -3.17
N PRO A 114 -21.99 -7.79 -2.97
CA PRO A 114 -22.98 -7.98 -4.03
C PRO A 114 -23.47 -6.60 -4.45
N GLU A 115 -23.30 -6.29 -5.73
CA GLU A 115 -23.98 -5.14 -6.30
C GLU A 115 -25.48 -5.43 -6.17
N PRO A 116 -26.34 -4.41 -5.97
CA PRO A 116 -27.79 -4.64 -5.90
C PRO A 116 -28.36 -5.33 -7.15
N GLU A 117 -27.58 -5.40 -8.23
CA GLU A 117 -27.89 -6.11 -9.47
C GLU A 117 -27.69 -7.63 -9.36
N ASP A 118 -26.88 -8.13 -8.40
CA ASP A 118 -26.66 -9.57 -8.15
C ASP A 118 -27.86 -10.26 -7.47
N GLU A 119 -28.78 -9.50 -6.88
CA GLU A 119 -30.07 -10.00 -6.38
C GLU A 119 -31.04 -10.36 -7.52
N ALA A 120 -30.82 -9.84 -8.73
CA ALA A 120 -31.53 -10.26 -9.93
C ALA A 120 -30.93 -11.58 -10.43
N GLY A 121 -31.10 -12.64 -9.63
CA GLY A 121 -30.59 -13.98 -9.92
C GLY A 121 -30.87 -14.40 -11.37
N TYR A 122 -29.87 -15.03 -11.99
CA TYR A 122 -29.97 -15.62 -13.33
C TYR A 122 -31.27 -16.41 -13.48
N SER A 123 -32.22 -15.86 -14.24
CA SER A 123 -33.39 -16.57 -14.72
C SER A 123 -32.93 -17.60 -15.76
N VAL A 124 -32.65 -18.81 -15.30
CA VAL A 124 -32.52 -19.97 -16.19
C VAL A 124 -33.94 -20.42 -16.51
N GLU A 125 -34.47 -19.96 -17.65
CA GLU A 125 -35.68 -20.56 -18.21
C GLU A 125 -35.39 -22.01 -18.64
N PHE A 126 -36.22 -22.94 -18.18
CA PHE A 126 -36.28 -24.33 -18.65
C PHE A 126 -37.55 -24.55 -19.48
#